data_AF-C5P6P6-F1
#
_entry.id   AF-C5P6P6-F1
#
_cell.length_a   1.000
_cell.length_b   1.000
_cell.length_c   1.000
_cell.angle_alpha   90.00
_cell.angle_beta   90.00
_cell.angle_gamma   90.00
#
_symmetry.space_group_name_H-M   'P 1'
#
loop_
_entity.id
_entity.type
_entity.pdbx_description
1 polymer ?
#
loop_
_entity_poly.entity_id
_entity_poly.type
_entity_poly.pdbx_seq_one_letter_code
_entity_poly.pdbx_strand_id
1 'polypeptide(L)'
;MDGSEWRLPQYYSALISTLETDSSQPNRCCTEESMGKGQTKSRYFPRKRPDLASCLPFPPTSAPSFGLIQETLALDPFRLLIATIFLNRTRGEAAIPVLYDVFENYPTIGSLADADVDGLVAMIRKLGFQNARANKCISIAKLWMVSPPVKGKRFRKLHYPDKSDGLDIKPGESIDDEDTRIAWEIAHLPGIGAYAIDSWRIFCRDVLRGVATDWNGANAEEGFLPEWKSVRPKDKELRAFLTWMWLKEGWVWNPDTGERTHATKRIRRAARRGGLVIEKNGNWILETPLLKKAKGCKKGNNTNLPIGISSEHRLRTEANI
;
A
#
# COMPACT_ATOMS: atom_id res chain seq x y z
N MET A 1 -10.10 30.44 9.02
CA MET A 1 -10.84 29.69 10.05
C MET A 1 -11.75 28.71 9.33
N ASP A 2 -11.37 27.45 9.29
CA ASP A 2 -12.30 26.34 9.38
C ASP A 2 -11.47 25.15 9.89
N GLY A 3 -11.74 24.78 11.15
CA GLY A 3 -11.14 23.65 11.81
C GLY A 3 -11.90 22.40 11.38
N SER A 4 -11.45 21.76 10.31
CA SER A 4 -11.89 20.41 10.00
C SER A 4 -11.22 19.44 10.97
N GLU A 5 -11.97 19.10 12.02
CA GLU A 5 -11.74 18.02 12.97
C GLU A 5 -11.27 16.74 12.24
N TRP A 6 -10.03 16.34 12.49
CA TRP A 6 -9.38 15.20 11.82
C TRP A 6 -9.91 13.88 12.37
N ARG A 7 -10.87 13.25 11.69
CA ARG A 7 -11.23 11.85 11.95
C ARG A 7 -10.28 10.92 11.19
N LEU A 8 -9.66 10.01 11.92
CA LEU A 8 -8.98 8.83 11.35
C LEU A 8 -9.93 8.14 10.35
N PRO A 9 -9.48 7.81 9.12
CA PRO A 9 -10.26 6.98 8.22
C PRO A 9 -10.71 5.70 8.93
N GLN A 10 -11.97 5.30 8.76
CA GLN A 10 -12.59 4.18 9.50
C GLN A 10 -11.77 2.87 9.42
N TYR A 11 -11.01 2.68 8.35
CA TYR A 11 -10.08 1.56 8.20
C TYR A 11 -8.96 1.54 9.26
N TYR A 12 -8.40 2.70 9.63
CA TYR A 12 -7.38 2.81 10.68
C TYR A 12 -7.99 2.71 12.08
N SER A 13 -9.21 3.23 12.29
CA SER A 13 -9.94 3.04 13.55
C SER A 13 -10.24 1.56 13.82
N ALA A 14 -10.64 0.81 12.78
CA ALA A 14 -10.81 -0.64 12.88
C ALA A 14 -9.50 -1.38 13.20
N LEU A 15 -8.38 -0.94 12.61
CA LEU A 15 -7.05 -1.50 12.89
C LEU A 15 -6.60 -1.23 14.34
N ILE A 16 -6.81 -0.02 14.85
CA ILE A 16 -6.50 0.37 16.24
C ILE A 16 -7.38 -0.39 17.24
N SER A 17 -8.69 -0.52 16.96
CA SER A 17 -9.63 -1.25 17.82
C SER A 17 -9.25 -2.73 17.97
N THR A 18 -8.74 -3.37 16.91
CA THR A 18 -8.20 -4.75 17.00
C THR A 18 -6.92 -4.88 17.84
N LEU A 19 -6.16 -3.79 18.04
CA LEU A 19 -4.92 -3.80 18.82
C LEU A 19 -5.16 -3.68 20.33
N GLU A 20 -6.20 -2.97 20.74
CA GLU A 20 -6.56 -2.81 22.16
C GLU A 20 -7.07 -4.12 22.79
N THR A 21 -7.68 -4.99 21.99
CA THR A 21 -8.20 -6.29 22.45
C THR A 21 -7.13 -7.36 22.73
N ASP A 22 -5.88 -7.15 22.29
CA ASP A 22 -4.80 -8.17 22.41
C ASP A 22 -3.83 -7.88 23.59
N SER A 23 -3.98 -6.74 24.29
CA SER A 23 -3.10 -6.35 25.39
C SER A 23 -3.54 -6.80 26.79
N SER A 24 -4.65 -7.52 26.92
CA SER A 24 -5.22 -7.90 28.22
C SER A 24 -5.28 -9.41 28.41
N GLN A 25 -4.14 -10.05 28.70
CA GLN A 25 -4.09 -11.24 29.56
C GLN A 25 -2.84 -11.23 30.47
N PRO A 26 -2.97 -11.54 31.78
CA PRO A 26 -1.90 -11.44 32.75
C PRO A 26 -0.97 -12.66 32.74
N ASN A 27 0.32 -12.40 33.00
CA ASN A 27 1.36 -13.39 33.26
C ASN A 27 0.98 -14.34 34.42
N ARG A 28 1.05 -15.65 34.21
CA ARG A 28 1.22 -16.65 35.28
C ARG A 28 2.41 -17.54 35.00
N CYS A 29 3.24 -17.72 36.02
CA CYS A 29 4.43 -18.58 36.02
C CYS A 29 4.11 -19.99 36.54
N CYS A 30 4.80 -20.94 35.90
CA CYS A 30 5.38 -22.18 36.42
C CYS A 30 4.48 -23.37 36.76
N THR A 31 4.72 -24.50 36.08
CA THR A 31 5.30 -25.74 36.64
C THR A 31 5.73 -26.71 35.51
N GLU A 32 6.79 -27.48 35.77
CA GLU A 32 7.36 -28.54 34.92
C GLU A 32 6.49 -29.81 34.91
N GLU A 33 6.45 -30.56 33.80
CA GLU A 33 6.78 -32.01 33.78
C GLU A 33 6.63 -32.71 32.41
N SER A 34 7.65 -33.52 32.12
CA SER A 34 7.68 -34.77 31.34
C SER A 34 7.75 -34.77 29.80
N MET A 35 8.58 -35.70 29.32
CA MET A 35 9.17 -35.83 27.99
C MET A 35 8.23 -36.50 26.97
N GLY A 36 8.25 -35.97 25.75
CA GLY A 36 7.84 -36.69 24.53
C GLY A 36 8.70 -36.24 23.36
N LYS A 37 9.55 -37.13 22.83
CA LYS A 37 10.41 -36.89 21.67
C LYS A 37 9.57 -36.64 20.41
N GLY A 38 9.23 -35.39 20.16
CA GLY A 38 8.72 -34.87 18.89
C GLY A 38 9.67 -33.80 18.37
N GLN A 39 10.00 -33.86 17.08
CA GLN A 39 10.88 -32.91 16.39
C GLN A 39 10.62 -31.47 16.86
N THR A 40 11.66 -30.85 17.43
CA THR A 40 11.61 -29.50 17.99
C THR A 40 11.35 -28.47 16.89
N LYS A 41 10.08 -28.07 16.74
CA LYS A 41 9.72 -26.84 16.02
C LYS A 41 10.30 -25.68 16.82
N SER A 42 11.36 -25.05 16.31
CA SER A 42 11.95 -23.87 16.95
C SER A 42 10.86 -22.82 17.21
N ARG A 43 10.66 -22.46 18.48
CA ARG A 43 9.79 -21.34 18.88
C ARG A 43 10.27 -19.98 18.35
N TYR A 44 11.53 -19.90 17.92
CA TYR A 44 12.17 -18.68 17.43
C TYR A 44 11.98 -18.42 15.94
N PHE A 45 11.53 -19.42 15.17
CA PHE A 45 11.19 -19.26 13.76
C PHE A 45 9.70 -19.52 13.56
N PRO A 46 8.83 -18.52 13.80
CA PRO A 46 7.44 -18.62 13.40
C PRO A 46 7.37 -18.97 11.91
N ARG A 47 6.37 -19.78 11.53
CA ARG A 47 6.11 -20.19 10.13
C ARG A 47 6.39 -19.04 9.19
N LYS A 48 7.22 -19.27 8.15
CA LYS A 48 7.35 -18.33 7.03
C LYS A 48 5.93 -17.95 6.62
N ARG A 49 5.58 -16.67 6.76
CA ARG A 49 4.42 -16.11 6.08
C ARG A 49 4.56 -16.50 4.61
N PRO A 50 3.47 -16.76 3.86
CA PRO A 50 3.58 -16.91 2.41
C PRO A 50 4.44 -15.76 1.87
N ASP A 51 5.18 -15.99 0.79
CA ASP A 51 5.99 -14.95 0.15
C ASP A 51 5.05 -13.88 -0.43
N LEU A 52 4.58 -13.02 0.47
CA LEU A 52 3.60 -12.00 0.22
C LEU A 52 4.34 -10.84 -0.40
N ALA A 53 4.00 -10.55 -1.65
CA ALA A 53 4.65 -9.47 -2.38
C ALA A 53 4.29 -8.07 -1.81
N SER A 54 3.22 -7.95 -1.02
CA SER A 54 2.84 -6.73 -0.28
C SER A 54 2.49 -7.06 1.19
N CYS A 55 2.73 -6.10 2.08
CA CYS A 55 2.26 -6.16 3.47
C CYS A 55 0.79 -5.74 3.64
N LEU A 56 0.18 -5.13 2.62
CA LEU A 56 -1.21 -4.71 2.61
C LEU A 56 -2.10 -5.76 1.93
N PRO A 57 -3.35 -5.95 2.40
CA PRO A 57 -4.31 -6.75 1.67
C PRO A 57 -4.65 -6.05 0.35
N PHE A 58 -4.84 -6.80 -0.73
CA PHE A 58 -5.30 -6.22 -2.00
C PHE A 58 -6.80 -5.96 -1.91
N PRO A 59 -7.26 -4.69 -1.89
CA PRO A 59 -8.68 -4.42 -1.77
C PRO A 59 -9.42 -4.76 -3.08
N PRO A 60 -10.74 -4.95 -3.02
CA PRO A 60 -11.57 -5.05 -4.20
C PRO A 60 -11.28 -3.92 -5.19
N THR A 61 -11.32 -4.18 -6.50
CA THR A 61 -11.14 -3.10 -7.51
C THR A 61 -12.28 -2.07 -7.50
N SER A 62 -13.40 -2.36 -6.82
CA SER A 62 -14.45 -1.37 -6.56
C SER A 62 -14.14 -0.45 -5.38
N ALA A 63 -13.10 -0.73 -4.58
CA ALA A 63 -12.72 0.12 -3.45
C ALA A 63 -12.23 1.49 -3.95
N PRO A 64 -12.52 2.58 -3.22
CA PRO A 64 -12.08 3.91 -3.61
C PRO A 64 -10.55 4.05 -3.53
N SER A 65 -9.91 3.41 -2.54
CA SER A 65 -8.48 3.49 -2.26
C SER A 65 -7.83 2.12 -2.07
N PHE A 66 -6.50 2.06 -2.25
CA PHE A 66 -5.71 0.86 -1.95
C PHE A 66 -5.38 0.75 -0.45
N GLY A 67 -5.16 1.89 0.21
CA GLY A 67 -4.78 2.00 1.62
C GLY A 67 -3.34 2.49 1.84
N LEU A 68 -2.67 2.99 0.81
CA LEU A 68 -1.39 3.67 0.97
C LEU A 68 -1.60 5.04 1.63
N ILE A 69 -0.74 5.39 2.58
CA ILE A 69 -0.76 6.74 3.21
C ILE A 69 -0.49 7.84 2.18
N GLN A 70 0.22 7.53 1.10
CA GLN A 70 0.45 8.44 -0.01
C GLN A 70 -0.86 8.86 -0.70
N GLU A 71 -1.88 8.00 -0.76
CA GLU A 71 -3.20 8.37 -1.34
C GLU A 71 -3.85 9.49 -0.54
N THR A 72 -3.74 9.45 0.80
CA THR A 72 -4.33 10.47 1.68
C THR A 72 -3.51 11.77 1.72
N LEU A 73 -2.22 11.69 1.43
CA LEU A 73 -1.30 12.83 1.45
C LEU A 73 -1.03 13.41 0.06
N ALA A 74 -1.70 12.94 -0.99
CA ALA A 74 -1.44 13.35 -2.38
C ALA A 74 -1.56 14.87 -2.61
N LEU A 75 -2.47 15.53 -1.88
CA LEU A 75 -2.67 16.99 -1.94
C LEU A 75 -1.78 17.77 -0.96
N ASP A 76 -0.98 17.09 -0.14
CA ASP A 76 0.06 17.69 0.70
C ASP A 76 1.42 17.06 0.35
N PRO A 77 2.07 17.55 -0.72
CA PRO A 77 3.28 16.93 -1.23
C PRO A 77 4.44 16.94 -0.23
N PHE A 78 4.49 17.93 0.67
CA PHE A 78 5.50 17.98 1.72
C PHE A 78 5.31 16.84 2.72
N ARG A 79 4.10 16.68 3.27
CA ARG A 79 3.80 15.59 4.21
C ARG A 79 3.95 14.22 3.55
N LEU A 80 3.61 14.09 2.27
CA LEU A 80 3.87 12.87 1.51
C LEU A 80 5.35 12.49 1.51
N LEU A 81 6.25 13.46 1.26
CA LEU A 81 7.69 13.18 1.31
C LEU A 81 8.16 12.81 2.72
N ILE A 82 7.67 13.46 3.77
CA ILE A 82 7.98 13.07 5.15
C ILE A 82 7.51 11.62 5.41
N ALA A 83 6.32 11.24 4.94
CA ALA A 83 5.84 9.86 5.02
C ALA A 83 6.78 8.86 4.35
N THR A 84 7.35 9.19 3.18
CA THR A 84 8.33 8.31 2.51
C THR A 84 9.60 8.07 3.35
N ILE A 85 10.02 9.06 4.15
CA ILE A 85 11.17 8.92 5.06
C ILE A 85 10.86 7.91 6.16
N PHE A 86 9.64 7.97 6.71
CA PHE A 86 9.19 7.12 7.80
C PHE A 86 8.97 5.66 7.38
N LEU A 87 8.62 5.44 6.11
CA LEU A 87 8.38 4.12 5.53
C LEU A 87 9.67 3.43 5.03
N ASN A 88 10.81 4.13 4.99
CA ASN A 88 12.08 3.53 4.58
C ASN A 88 12.52 2.42 5.54
N ARG A 89 12.39 1.16 5.12
CA ARG A 89 12.72 -0.04 5.92
C ARG A 89 11.89 -0.17 7.20
N THR A 90 10.71 0.45 7.26
CA THR A 90 9.75 0.31 8.37
C THR A 90 8.36 0.05 7.82
N ARG A 91 7.62 -0.86 8.45
CA ARG A 91 6.26 -1.18 8.02
C ARG A 91 5.30 -0.05 8.39
N GLY A 92 4.31 0.20 7.53
CA GLY A 92 3.34 1.28 7.73
C GLY A 92 2.61 1.19 9.06
N GLU A 93 2.31 -0.03 9.55
CA GLU A 93 1.59 -0.21 10.82
C GLU A 93 2.33 0.38 12.02
N ALA A 94 3.67 0.40 11.99
CA ALA A 94 4.49 1.01 13.05
C ALA A 94 4.77 2.49 12.77
N ALA A 95 5.00 2.85 11.52
CA ALA A 95 5.44 4.19 11.13
C ALA A 95 4.33 5.24 11.16
N ILE A 96 3.11 4.88 10.73
CA ILE A 96 2.02 5.84 10.49
C ILE A 96 1.52 6.51 11.77
N PRO A 97 1.31 5.82 12.91
CA PRO A 97 0.91 6.48 14.14
C PRO A 97 1.92 7.56 14.57
N VAL A 98 3.22 7.24 14.50
CA VAL A 98 4.31 8.18 14.84
C VAL A 98 4.39 9.34 13.87
N LEU A 99 4.11 9.09 12.59
CA LEU A 99 4.06 10.14 11.59
C LEU A 99 2.98 11.18 11.93
N TYR A 100 1.81 10.73 12.40
CA TYR A 100 0.76 11.63 12.87
C TYR A 100 1.16 12.37 14.15
N ASP A 101 1.77 11.69 15.14
CA ASP A 101 2.31 12.37 16.33
C ASP A 101 3.27 13.51 15.93
N VAL A 102 4.13 13.27 14.93
CA VAL A 102 5.06 14.28 14.40
C VAL A 102 4.33 15.43 13.70
N PHE A 103 3.30 15.15 12.90
CA PHE A 103 2.50 16.21 12.25
C PHE A 103 1.67 17.04 13.23
N GLU A 104 1.24 16.46 14.35
CA GLU A 104 0.56 17.21 15.40
C GLU A 104 1.50 18.14 16.16
N ASN A 105 2.72 17.67 16.46
CA ASN A 105 3.73 18.47 17.16
C ASN A 105 4.42 19.50 16.26
N TYR A 106 4.53 19.22 14.95
CA TYR A 106 5.14 20.08 13.94
C TYR A 106 4.16 20.31 12.78
N PRO A 107 3.07 21.07 12.99
CA PRO A 107 1.97 21.19 12.04
C PRO A 107 2.33 21.92 10.74
N THR A 108 3.40 22.72 10.77
CA THR A 108 3.87 23.51 9.63
C THR A 108 5.28 23.10 9.20
N ILE A 109 5.62 23.41 7.95
CA ILE A 109 6.97 23.21 7.42
C ILE A 109 8.00 23.98 8.25
N GLY A 110 7.68 25.22 8.64
CA GLY A 110 8.53 26.06 9.50
C GLY A 110 8.78 25.40 10.86
N SER A 111 7.73 24.93 11.55
CA SER A 111 7.90 24.25 12.84
C SER A 111 8.77 23.00 12.75
N LEU A 112 8.69 22.23 11.65
CA LEU A 112 9.55 21.06 11.45
C LEU A 112 10.99 21.47 11.04
N ALA A 113 11.16 22.60 10.37
CA ALA A 113 12.46 23.15 10.03
C ALA A 113 13.22 23.67 11.26
N ASP A 114 12.50 24.24 12.24
CA ASP A 114 13.04 24.77 13.49
C ASP A 114 13.07 23.74 14.62
N ALA A 115 12.61 22.51 14.35
CA ALA A 115 12.55 21.44 15.34
C ALA A 115 13.93 21.13 15.94
N ASP A 116 13.95 20.95 17.26
CA ASP A 116 15.10 20.38 17.95
C ASP A 116 15.31 18.92 17.49
N VAL A 117 16.55 18.61 17.09
CA VAL A 117 16.89 17.30 16.53
C VAL A 117 16.67 16.22 17.59
N ASP A 118 17.08 16.47 18.84
CA ASP A 118 16.99 15.49 19.92
C ASP A 118 15.53 15.23 20.31
N GLY A 119 14.69 16.27 20.35
CA GLY A 119 13.24 16.14 20.54
C GLY A 119 12.57 15.30 19.46
N LEU A 120 12.86 15.56 18.18
CA LEU A 120 12.32 14.75 17.08
C LEU A 120 12.84 13.31 17.11
N VAL A 121 14.14 13.11 17.42
CA VAL A 121 14.76 11.80 17.59
C VAL A 121 14.07 11.00 18.70
N ALA A 122 13.77 11.63 19.83
CA ALA A 122 13.09 10.98 20.96
C ALA A 122 11.70 10.47 20.55
N MET A 123 10.95 11.28 19.79
CA MET A 123 9.61 10.94 19.30
C MET A 123 9.62 9.74 18.35
N ILE A 124 10.60 9.67 17.44
CA ILE A 124 10.66 8.61 16.42
C ILE A 124 11.56 7.44 16.79
N ARG A 125 12.11 7.43 18.02
CA ARG A 125 13.11 6.46 18.50
C ARG A 125 12.70 5.01 18.27
N LYS A 126 11.41 4.70 18.46
CA LYS A 126 10.88 3.32 18.32
C LYS A 126 10.89 2.77 16.89
N LEU A 127 11.09 3.62 15.89
CA LEU A 127 11.10 3.20 14.48
C LEU A 127 12.48 2.73 13.98
N GLY A 128 13.55 3.08 14.70
CA GLY A 128 14.93 2.90 14.25
C GLY A 128 15.37 3.93 13.20
N PHE A 129 16.69 4.04 12.99
CA PHE A 129 17.32 5.06 12.13
C PHE A 129 16.92 6.51 12.47
N GLN A 130 16.52 6.74 13.72
CA GLN A 130 15.93 7.98 14.20
C GLN A 130 16.80 9.21 13.92
N ASN A 131 18.11 9.12 14.17
CA ASN A 131 19.04 10.23 13.90
C ASN A 131 19.05 10.62 12.42
N ALA A 132 19.16 9.62 11.53
CA ALA A 132 19.18 9.86 10.08
C ALA A 132 17.83 10.40 9.57
N ARG A 133 16.72 9.89 10.12
CA ARG A 133 15.36 10.33 9.76
C ARG A 133 15.08 11.75 10.22
N ALA A 134 15.35 12.06 11.48
CA ALA A 134 15.14 13.38 12.06
C ALA A 134 15.93 14.44 11.29
N ASN A 135 17.24 14.22 11.11
CA ASN A 135 18.08 15.12 10.33
C ASN A 135 17.58 15.31 8.90
N LYS A 136 17.11 14.25 8.24
CA LYS A 136 16.55 14.34 6.89
C LYS A 136 15.24 15.13 6.84
N CYS A 137 14.33 14.90 7.78
CA CYS A 137 13.07 15.65 7.88
C CYS A 137 13.33 17.15 8.05
N ILE A 138 14.19 17.51 9.01
CA ILE A 138 14.56 18.91 9.28
C ILE A 138 15.26 19.52 8.06
N SER A 139 16.20 18.80 7.43
CA SER A 139 16.92 19.30 6.25
C SER A 139 16.01 19.53 5.04
N ILE A 140 15.06 18.61 4.80
CA ILE A 140 14.05 18.79 3.75
C ILE A 140 13.14 19.97 4.09
N ALA A 141 12.67 20.09 5.33
CA ALA A 141 11.84 21.21 5.77
C ALA A 141 12.53 22.57 5.56
N LYS A 142 13.79 22.69 6.00
CA LYS A 142 14.61 23.90 5.78
C LYS A 142 14.74 24.24 4.31
N LEU A 143 15.10 23.26 3.46
CA LEU A 143 15.27 23.52 2.04
C LEU A 143 13.93 23.80 1.32
N TRP A 144 12.83 23.17 1.76
CA TRP A 144 11.50 23.40 1.20
C TRP A 144 11.02 24.83 1.45
N MET A 145 11.35 25.42 2.60
CA MET A 145 11.03 26.83 2.89
C MET A 145 11.77 27.81 1.96
N VAL A 146 12.96 27.44 1.49
CA VAL A 146 13.81 28.30 0.63
C VAL A 146 13.56 28.06 -0.85
N SER A 147 13.41 26.80 -1.26
CA SER A 147 13.31 26.37 -2.65
C SER A 147 12.36 25.16 -2.76
N PRO A 148 11.04 25.36 -2.60
CA PRO A 148 10.07 24.30 -2.76
C PRO A 148 10.06 23.80 -4.22
N PRO A 149 9.58 22.58 -4.49
CA PRO A 149 9.32 22.10 -5.84
C PRO A 149 8.32 23.03 -6.54
N VAL A 150 8.63 23.43 -7.77
CA VAL A 150 7.77 24.30 -8.59
C VAL A 150 7.67 23.75 -10.00
N LYS A 151 6.55 24.02 -10.67
CA LYS A 151 6.35 23.70 -12.10
C LYS A 151 7.48 24.30 -12.94
N GLY A 152 7.93 23.56 -13.96
CA GLY A 152 8.98 24.03 -14.86
C GLY A 152 10.39 24.10 -14.25
N LYS A 153 10.63 23.47 -13.10
CA LYS A 153 11.99 23.29 -12.56
C LYS A 153 12.23 21.86 -12.16
N ARG A 154 13.16 21.22 -12.86
CA ARG A 154 13.58 19.83 -12.62
C ARG A 154 15.07 19.78 -12.37
N PHE A 155 15.47 18.90 -11.47
CA PHE A 155 16.86 18.72 -11.05
C PHE A 155 17.32 17.29 -11.29
N ARG A 156 18.63 17.13 -11.50
CA ARG A 156 19.19 15.82 -11.81
C ARG A 156 19.02 14.83 -10.66
N LYS A 157 18.71 13.57 -11.01
CA LYS A 157 18.92 12.41 -10.14
C LYS A 157 19.78 11.40 -10.87
N LEU A 158 21.00 11.18 -10.37
CA LEU A 158 21.91 10.23 -11.01
C LEU A 158 21.35 8.81 -10.99
N HIS A 159 21.41 8.16 -12.15
CA HIS A 159 21.03 6.77 -12.37
C HIS A 159 19.58 6.46 -11.98
N TYR A 160 18.66 7.38 -12.28
CA TYR A 160 17.24 7.16 -12.11
C TYR A 160 16.45 7.87 -13.23
N PRO A 161 15.49 7.19 -13.87
CA PRO A 161 14.99 5.85 -13.53
C PRO A 161 15.93 4.74 -13.97
N ASP A 162 16.71 4.98 -15.02
CA ASP A 162 17.62 4.01 -15.60
C ASP A 162 19.08 4.38 -15.36
N LYS A 163 19.98 3.43 -15.61
CA LYS A 163 21.41 3.65 -15.45
C LYS A 163 21.86 4.68 -16.48
N SER A 164 22.55 5.71 -16.00
CA SER A 164 23.14 6.86 -16.75
C SER A 164 22.28 8.11 -16.84
N ASP A 165 20.99 8.02 -16.51
CA ASP A 165 20.13 9.21 -16.45
C ASP A 165 20.66 10.25 -15.46
N GLY A 166 20.55 11.53 -15.84
CA GLY A 166 20.97 12.68 -15.05
C GLY A 166 22.48 12.95 -15.06
N LEU A 167 23.31 12.17 -15.77
CA LEU A 167 24.75 12.45 -15.94
C LEU A 167 25.01 13.66 -16.85
N ASP A 168 24.07 13.96 -17.73
CA ASP A 168 24.04 15.04 -18.71
C ASP A 168 23.51 16.37 -18.15
N ILE A 169 23.26 16.43 -16.83
CA ILE A 169 22.82 17.63 -16.10
C ILE A 169 23.85 17.93 -15.01
N LYS A 170 24.30 19.18 -14.93
CA LYS A 170 25.32 19.60 -13.96
C LYS A 170 24.74 19.68 -12.53
N PRO A 171 25.56 19.50 -11.49
CA PRO A 171 25.14 19.77 -10.12
C PRO A 171 24.61 21.20 -9.98
N GLY A 172 23.40 21.36 -9.42
CA GLY A 172 22.76 22.67 -9.22
C GLY A 172 22.08 23.27 -10.45
N GLU A 173 22.23 22.66 -11.63
CA GLU A 173 21.48 23.05 -12.83
C GLU A 173 20.00 22.66 -12.67
N SER A 174 19.10 23.60 -12.97
CA SER A 174 17.67 23.35 -13.14
C SER A 174 17.33 23.37 -14.62
N ILE A 175 16.55 22.40 -15.07
CA ILE A 175 16.01 22.35 -16.44
C ILE A 175 14.50 22.60 -16.40
N ASP A 176 13.95 23.17 -17.48
CA ASP A 176 12.52 23.45 -17.62
C ASP A 176 11.74 22.25 -18.17
N ASP A 177 10.46 22.42 -18.49
CA ASP A 177 9.59 21.35 -18.98
C ASP A 177 9.80 21.04 -20.48
N GLU A 178 10.44 21.92 -21.25
CA GLU A 178 10.74 21.72 -22.68
C GLU A 178 12.02 20.89 -22.89
N ASP A 179 12.91 20.90 -21.90
CA ASP A 179 14.13 20.11 -21.92
C ASP A 179 13.83 18.60 -21.90
N THR A 180 14.35 17.85 -22.88
CA THR A 180 14.07 16.41 -22.98
C THR A 180 14.87 15.55 -22.00
N ARG A 181 15.85 16.11 -21.30
CA ARG A 181 16.70 15.37 -20.34
C ARG A 181 15.88 14.92 -19.12
N ILE A 182 16.31 13.82 -18.51
CA ILE A 182 15.59 13.19 -17.40
C ILE A 182 15.99 13.81 -16.06
N ALA A 183 15.05 14.52 -15.44
CA ALA A 183 15.20 15.15 -14.14
C ALA A 183 13.85 15.30 -13.44
N TRP A 184 13.87 15.65 -12.15
CA TRP A 184 12.72 15.58 -11.25
C TRP A 184 12.59 16.81 -10.37
N GLU A 185 11.36 17.22 -10.09
CA GLU A 185 11.01 18.47 -9.41
C GLU A 185 11.46 18.48 -7.93
N ILE A 186 11.71 17.30 -7.36
CA ILE A 186 12.14 17.12 -5.95
C ILE A 186 13.58 16.64 -5.80
N ALA A 187 14.33 16.45 -6.89
CA ALA A 187 15.64 15.80 -6.82
C ALA A 187 16.74 16.67 -6.18
N HIS A 188 16.54 17.98 -6.07
CA HIS A 188 17.43 18.87 -5.32
C HIS A 188 17.29 18.71 -3.80
N LEU A 189 16.20 18.10 -3.32
CA LEU A 189 15.98 17.92 -1.90
C LEU A 189 16.93 16.85 -1.31
N PRO A 190 17.47 17.06 -0.10
CA PRO A 190 18.51 16.22 0.46
C PRO A 190 17.99 14.80 0.75
N GLY A 191 18.71 13.81 0.21
CA GLY A 191 18.47 12.41 0.53
C GLY A 191 17.20 11.82 -0.06
N ILE A 192 16.62 12.45 -1.09
CA ILE A 192 15.56 11.89 -1.93
C ILE A 192 16.12 10.74 -2.80
N GLY A 193 15.49 9.57 -2.69
CA GLY A 193 15.84 8.36 -3.44
C GLY A 193 14.74 7.95 -4.41
N ALA A 194 14.97 6.86 -5.15
CA ALA A 194 14.03 6.34 -6.15
C ALA A 194 12.61 6.15 -5.59
N TYR A 195 12.47 5.58 -4.39
CA TYR A 195 11.16 5.40 -3.75
C TYR A 195 10.37 6.70 -3.55
N ALA A 196 11.05 7.76 -3.11
CA ALA A 196 10.41 9.06 -2.90
C ALA A 196 10.05 9.72 -4.24
N ILE A 197 10.90 9.58 -5.26
CA ILE A 197 10.62 10.07 -6.61
C ILE A 197 9.48 9.30 -7.26
N ASP A 198 9.44 7.97 -7.14
CA ASP A 198 8.31 7.16 -7.62
C ASP A 198 7.01 7.57 -6.91
N SER A 199 7.03 7.75 -5.58
CA SER A 199 5.86 8.22 -4.82
C SER A 199 5.40 9.60 -5.31
N TRP A 200 6.33 10.53 -5.53
CA TRP A 200 6.05 11.85 -6.07
C TRP A 200 5.43 11.80 -7.47
N ARG A 201 6.02 11.01 -8.36
CA ARG A 201 5.54 10.81 -9.73
C ARG A 201 4.13 10.25 -9.74
N ILE A 202 3.84 9.29 -8.87
CA ILE A 202 2.52 8.65 -8.80
C ILE A 202 1.47 9.62 -8.24
N PHE A 203 1.77 10.38 -7.18
CA PHE A 203 0.73 11.05 -6.38
C PHE A 203 0.71 12.58 -6.46
N CYS A 204 1.81 13.23 -6.83
CA CYS A 204 1.95 14.70 -6.72
C CYS A 204 2.21 15.39 -8.07
N ARG A 205 2.93 14.72 -8.98
CA ARG A 205 3.56 15.37 -10.14
C ARG A 205 2.55 16.04 -11.07
N ASP A 206 1.44 15.38 -11.36
CA ASP A 206 0.43 15.91 -12.30
C ASP A 206 -0.26 17.16 -11.76
N VAL A 207 -0.52 17.20 -10.45
CA VAL A 207 -1.07 18.38 -9.76
C VAL A 207 -0.04 19.52 -9.75
N LEU A 208 1.24 19.24 -9.45
CA LEU A 208 2.28 20.27 -9.51
C LEU A 208 2.38 20.90 -10.91
N ARG A 209 2.31 20.07 -11.96
CA ARG A 209 2.37 20.52 -13.35
C ARG A 209 1.10 21.27 -13.78
N GLY A 210 0.04 21.23 -12.98
CA GLY A 210 -1.24 21.85 -13.30
C GLY A 210 -1.91 21.23 -14.51
N VAL A 211 -1.66 19.94 -14.77
CA VAL A 211 -2.27 19.19 -15.89
C VAL A 211 -3.48 18.36 -15.45
N ALA A 212 -3.67 18.18 -14.13
CA ALA A 212 -4.81 17.54 -13.52
C ALA A 212 -5.03 18.09 -12.10
N THR A 213 -6.23 17.92 -11.55
CA THR A 213 -6.55 18.30 -10.15
C THR A 213 -6.24 17.19 -9.14
N ASP A 214 -6.00 15.98 -9.61
CA ASP A 214 -5.55 14.85 -8.80
C ASP A 214 -4.51 14.00 -9.54
N TRP A 215 -4.04 12.96 -8.88
CA TRP A 215 -3.07 12.04 -9.44
C TRP A 215 -3.63 11.06 -10.46
N ASN A 216 -4.96 10.98 -10.63
CA ASN A 216 -5.62 10.05 -11.52
C ASN A 216 -6.23 10.73 -12.77
N GLY A 217 -5.86 11.99 -13.02
CA GLY A 217 -6.25 12.72 -14.23
C GLY A 217 -7.60 13.43 -14.14
N ALA A 218 -8.13 13.68 -12.94
CA ALA A 218 -9.34 14.48 -12.78
C ALA A 218 -9.15 15.88 -13.40
N ASN A 219 -10.15 16.31 -14.18
CA ASN A 219 -10.16 17.60 -14.89
C ASN A 219 -8.99 17.83 -15.86
N ALA A 220 -8.32 16.76 -16.32
CA ALA A 220 -7.30 16.85 -17.34
C ALA A 220 -7.90 16.98 -18.76
N GLU A 221 -7.08 17.45 -19.69
CA GLU A 221 -7.44 17.54 -21.12
C GLU A 221 -7.72 16.15 -21.73
N GLU A 222 -8.50 16.13 -22.81
CA GLU A 222 -8.81 14.88 -23.52
C GLU A 222 -7.52 14.21 -24.03
N GLY A 223 -7.40 12.90 -23.80
CA GLY A 223 -6.21 12.14 -24.18
C GLY A 223 -5.05 12.21 -23.18
N PHE A 224 -5.17 12.99 -22.09
CA PHE A 224 -4.18 13.00 -21.01
C PHE A 224 -4.00 11.61 -20.38
N LEU A 225 -2.74 11.24 -20.15
CA LEU A 225 -2.36 10.03 -19.44
C LEU A 225 -1.70 10.40 -18.12
N PRO A 226 -2.27 10.02 -16.97
CA PRO A 226 -1.65 10.25 -15.66
C PRO A 226 -0.23 9.69 -15.57
N GLU A 227 0.66 10.40 -14.89
CA GLU A 227 2.09 10.06 -14.78
C GLU A 227 2.29 8.63 -14.24
N TRP A 228 1.44 8.19 -13.29
CA TRP A 228 1.53 6.87 -12.67
C TRP A 228 1.56 5.72 -13.69
N LYS A 229 0.96 5.91 -14.88
CA LYS A 229 0.94 4.90 -15.96
C LYS A 229 2.32 4.63 -16.56
N SER A 230 3.27 5.54 -16.37
CA SER A 230 4.65 5.42 -16.85
C SER A 230 5.64 4.97 -15.77
N VAL A 231 5.23 4.98 -14.49
CA VAL A 231 6.11 4.71 -13.35
C VAL A 231 6.33 3.21 -13.21
N ARG A 232 7.60 2.81 -13.02
CA ARG A 232 8.02 1.42 -12.78
C ARG A 232 8.78 1.32 -11.46
N PRO A 233 8.08 1.37 -10.31
CA PRO A 233 8.73 1.40 -9.02
C PRO A 233 9.37 0.05 -8.68
N LYS A 234 10.45 0.08 -7.91
CA LYS A 234 11.03 -1.13 -7.29
C LYS A 234 10.45 -1.41 -5.90
N ASP A 235 9.80 -0.40 -5.30
CA ASP A 235 9.13 -0.58 -4.02
C ASP A 235 7.93 -1.50 -4.14
N LYS A 236 7.85 -2.47 -3.24
CA LYS A 236 6.86 -3.54 -3.29
C LYS A 236 5.43 -3.06 -3.05
N GLU A 237 5.23 -2.02 -2.23
CA GLU A 237 3.90 -1.49 -1.92
C GLU A 237 3.42 -0.59 -3.07
N LEU A 238 4.32 0.21 -3.68
CA LEU A 238 4.00 0.94 -4.91
C LEU A 238 3.71 -0.01 -6.08
N ARG A 239 4.44 -1.12 -6.22
CA ARG A 239 4.13 -2.16 -7.22
C ARG A 239 2.75 -2.77 -7.02
N ALA A 240 2.39 -3.08 -5.78
CA ALA A 240 1.07 -3.62 -5.46
C ALA A 240 -0.05 -2.61 -5.77
N PHE A 241 0.14 -1.34 -5.41
CA PHE A 241 -0.76 -0.24 -5.73
C PHE A 241 -0.96 -0.09 -7.25
N LEU A 242 0.13 -0.01 -8.04
CA LEU A 242 0.01 0.15 -9.49
C LEU A 242 -0.60 -1.10 -10.16
N THR A 243 -0.32 -2.30 -9.64
CA THR A 243 -0.99 -3.52 -10.09
C THR A 243 -2.50 -3.44 -9.86
N TRP A 244 -2.93 -2.91 -8.72
CA TRP A 244 -4.35 -2.67 -8.43
C TRP A 244 -4.97 -1.62 -9.35
N MET A 245 -4.26 -0.53 -9.61
CA MET A 245 -4.68 0.51 -10.55
C MET A 245 -4.86 -0.02 -11.97
N TRP A 246 -3.89 -0.77 -12.50
CA TRP A 246 -4.01 -1.39 -13.82
C TRP A 246 -5.15 -2.41 -13.89
N LEU A 247 -5.41 -3.17 -12.81
CA LEU A 247 -6.54 -4.08 -12.75
C LEU A 247 -7.90 -3.35 -12.75
N LYS A 248 -7.99 -2.15 -12.16
CA LYS A 248 -9.17 -1.28 -12.30
C LYS A 248 -9.43 -0.92 -13.75
N GLU A 249 -8.37 -0.68 -14.53
CA GLU A 249 -8.46 -0.43 -15.97
C GLU A 249 -8.63 -1.71 -16.82
N GLY A 250 -8.70 -2.89 -16.18
CA GLY A 250 -8.93 -4.17 -16.87
C GLY A 250 -7.66 -4.82 -17.44
N TRP A 251 -6.48 -4.42 -16.96
CA TRP A 251 -5.18 -4.93 -17.38
C TRP A 251 -4.49 -5.74 -16.28
N VAL A 252 -3.79 -6.80 -16.68
CA VAL A 252 -2.75 -7.44 -15.88
C VAL A 252 -1.43 -6.80 -16.30
N TRP A 253 -0.78 -6.15 -15.36
CA TRP A 253 0.45 -5.38 -15.58
C TRP A 253 1.67 -6.13 -15.02
N ASN A 254 2.77 -6.11 -15.77
CA ASN A 254 4.06 -6.61 -15.35
C ASN A 254 4.91 -5.44 -14.80
N PRO A 255 5.23 -5.40 -13.49
CA PRO A 255 5.99 -4.29 -12.90
C PRO A 255 7.45 -4.16 -13.37
N ASP A 256 8.05 -5.24 -13.88
CA ASP A 256 9.45 -5.24 -14.31
C ASP A 256 9.59 -4.76 -15.76
N THR A 257 8.69 -5.20 -16.64
CA THR A 257 8.74 -4.85 -18.08
C THR A 257 7.82 -3.68 -18.45
N GLY A 258 6.78 -3.41 -17.65
CA GLY A 258 5.71 -2.48 -17.99
C GLY A 258 4.66 -3.04 -18.95
N GLU A 259 4.81 -4.29 -19.42
CA GLU A 259 3.86 -4.92 -20.33
C GLU A 259 2.49 -5.10 -19.69
N ARG A 260 1.45 -5.03 -20.53
CA ARG A 260 0.04 -5.12 -20.12
C ARG A 260 -0.67 -6.14 -20.98
N THR A 261 -1.43 -7.03 -20.35
CA THR A 261 -2.30 -7.99 -21.04
C THR A 261 -3.73 -7.85 -20.51
N HIS A 262 -4.72 -8.15 -21.35
CA HIS A 262 -6.12 -8.02 -20.93
C HIS A 262 -6.46 -8.98 -19.78
N ALA A 263 -7.11 -8.46 -18.73
CA ALA A 263 -7.55 -9.27 -17.62
C ALA A 263 -8.71 -10.20 -18.03
N THR A 264 -8.46 -11.51 -17.95
CA THR A 264 -9.49 -12.54 -18.21
C THR A 264 -10.71 -12.36 -17.30
N LYS A 265 -11.88 -12.90 -17.70
CA LYS A 265 -13.10 -12.87 -16.87
C LYS A 265 -12.87 -13.43 -15.46
N ARG A 266 -12.01 -14.44 -15.32
CA ARG A 266 -11.63 -15.05 -14.04
C ARG A 266 -10.88 -14.05 -13.16
N ILE A 267 -9.85 -13.40 -13.71
CA ILE A 267 -9.03 -12.41 -12.98
C ILE A 267 -9.89 -11.22 -12.57
N ARG A 268 -10.70 -10.67 -13.48
CA ARG A 268 -11.61 -9.55 -13.16
C ARG A 268 -12.61 -9.90 -12.05
N ARG A 269 -13.17 -11.12 -12.05
CA ARG A 269 -14.09 -11.58 -10.99
C ARG A 269 -13.38 -11.70 -9.64
N ALA A 270 -12.16 -12.20 -9.63
CA ALA A 270 -11.36 -12.30 -8.41
C ALA A 270 -10.97 -10.90 -7.89
N ALA A 271 -10.53 -9.99 -8.77
CA ALA A 271 -10.15 -8.63 -8.41
C ALA A 271 -11.31 -7.84 -7.79
N ARG A 272 -12.55 -8.04 -8.27
CA ARG A 272 -13.77 -7.44 -7.67
C ARG A 272 -14.09 -7.96 -6.27
N ARG A 273 -13.58 -9.13 -5.87
CA ARG A 273 -13.79 -9.68 -4.53
C ARG A 273 -12.70 -9.26 -3.55
N GLY A 274 -11.63 -8.63 -4.05
CA GLY A 274 -10.37 -8.54 -3.32
C GLY A 274 -9.67 -9.90 -3.25
N GLY A 275 -8.43 -9.92 -2.79
CA GLY A 275 -7.66 -11.15 -2.71
C GLY A 275 -6.19 -10.92 -2.38
N LEU A 276 -5.37 -11.97 -2.48
CA LEU A 276 -3.91 -11.84 -2.35
C LEU A 276 -3.30 -12.00 -3.72
N VAL A 277 -2.42 -11.09 -4.12
CA VAL A 277 -1.58 -11.29 -5.31
C VAL A 277 -0.26 -11.88 -4.83
N ILE A 278 0.01 -13.12 -5.22
CA ILE A 278 1.26 -13.83 -4.90
C ILE A 278 2.15 -13.77 -6.12
N GLU A 279 3.37 -13.28 -5.94
CA GLU A 279 4.40 -13.37 -6.95
C GLU A 279 4.94 -14.82 -7.00
N LYS A 280 4.79 -15.50 -8.15
CA LYS A 280 5.43 -16.80 -8.42
C LYS A 280 6.21 -16.71 -9.72
N ASN A 281 7.54 -16.85 -9.64
CA ASN A 281 8.44 -16.87 -10.80
C ASN A 281 8.25 -15.65 -11.73
N GLY A 282 8.16 -14.44 -11.15
CA GLY A 282 7.92 -13.20 -11.90
C GLY A 282 6.48 -13.01 -12.41
N ASN A 283 5.57 -13.96 -12.14
CA ASN A 283 4.15 -13.86 -12.49
C ASN A 283 3.31 -13.62 -11.24
N TRP A 284 2.51 -12.55 -11.26
CA TRP A 284 1.64 -12.17 -10.17
C TRP A 284 0.30 -12.94 -10.27
N ILE A 285 0.13 -13.93 -9.40
CA ILE A 285 -1.06 -14.80 -9.33
C ILE A 285 -2.01 -14.28 -8.27
N LEU A 286 -3.19 -13.85 -8.68
CA LEU A 286 -4.27 -13.51 -7.76
C LEU A 286 -4.85 -14.81 -7.14
N GLU A 287 -4.47 -15.11 -5.91
CA GLU A 287 -5.14 -16.12 -5.11
C GLU A 287 -6.51 -15.59 -4.70
N THR A 288 -7.55 -16.20 -5.30
CA THR A 288 -8.87 -16.20 -4.70
C THR A 288 -8.79 -16.97 -3.39
N PRO A 289 -9.30 -16.46 -2.25
CA PRO A 289 -9.48 -17.27 -1.06
C PRO A 289 -10.35 -18.47 -1.47
N LEU A 290 -9.73 -19.64 -1.64
CA LEU A 290 -10.49 -20.86 -1.84
C LEU A 290 -11.29 -21.05 -0.57
N LEU A 291 -12.62 -21.05 -0.70
CA LEU A 291 -13.51 -21.59 0.33
C LEU A 291 -12.84 -22.85 0.87
N LYS A 292 -12.54 -22.86 2.18
CA LYS A 292 -12.17 -24.10 2.87
C LYS A 292 -13.23 -25.11 2.46
N LYS A 293 -12.89 -26.07 1.59
CA LYS A 293 -13.75 -27.22 1.34
C LYS A 293 -13.95 -27.84 2.71
N ALA A 294 -15.18 -27.75 3.23
CA ALA A 294 -15.57 -28.45 4.42
C ALA A 294 -15.19 -29.92 4.22
N LYS A 295 -14.18 -30.38 4.97
CA LYS A 295 -13.76 -31.77 4.94
C LYS A 295 -14.89 -32.58 5.56
N GLY A 296 -15.59 -33.32 4.71
CA GLY A 296 -16.28 -34.58 4.98
C GLY A 296 -17.15 -34.64 6.24
N CYS A 297 -18.44 -34.37 6.10
CA CYS A 297 -19.41 -35.01 6.97
C CYS A 297 -19.45 -36.49 6.58
N LYS A 298 -18.93 -37.36 7.45
CA LYS A 298 -19.06 -38.81 7.33
C LYS A 298 -20.56 -39.14 7.26
N LYS A 299 -20.96 -39.94 6.26
CA LYS A 299 -22.26 -40.61 6.24
C LYS A 299 -22.33 -41.48 7.50
N GLY A 300 -23.15 -41.06 8.46
CA GLY A 300 -23.59 -41.93 9.54
C GLY A 300 -24.57 -42.94 8.94
N ASN A 301 -24.17 -44.21 8.91
CA ASN A 301 -25.10 -45.32 8.82
C ASN A 301 -25.97 -45.25 10.07
N ASN A 302 -27.28 -45.09 9.90
CA ASN A 302 -28.20 -45.57 10.90
C ASN A 302 -29.36 -46.26 10.19
N THR A 303 -29.30 -47.58 10.26
CA THR A 303 -30.38 -48.53 9.99
C THR A 303 -31.58 -48.17 10.85
N ASN A 304 -32.73 -47.94 10.23
CA ASN A 304 -34.04 -48.17 10.82
C ASN A 304 -35.06 -48.34 9.68
N LEU A 305 -35.38 -49.59 9.36
CA LEU A 305 -36.72 -49.99 8.94
C LEU A 305 -37.53 -50.18 10.23
N PRO A 306 -38.80 -49.76 10.26
CA PRO A 306 -39.81 -50.68 9.74
C PRO A 306 -40.82 -50.05 8.79
N ILE A 307 -41.28 -50.97 7.96
CA ILE A 307 -42.37 -50.96 7.00
C ILE A 307 -43.67 -50.47 7.66
N GLY A 308 -44.36 -49.55 6.98
CA GLY A 308 -45.65 -49.03 7.42
C GLY A 308 -46.50 -48.50 6.27
N ILE A 309 -47.18 -49.44 5.60
CA ILE A 309 -48.52 -49.31 5.01
C ILE A 309 -48.69 -48.50 3.70
N SER A 310 -49.02 -49.30 2.69
CA SER A 310 -49.69 -49.04 1.41
C SER A 310 -50.86 -48.05 1.46
N SER A 311 -50.93 -47.16 0.46
CA SER A 311 -52.12 -47.03 -0.41
C SER A 311 -51.85 -46.09 -1.58
N GLU A 312 -51.62 -46.68 -2.75
CA GLU A 312 -51.87 -46.01 -4.02
C GLU A 312 -53.39 -45.83 -4.19
N HIS A 313 -53.83 -44.60 -4.46
CA HIS A 313 -55.07 -44.38 -5.20
C HIS A 313 -54.77 -43.37 -6.32
N ARG A 314 -54.45 -43.93 -7.50
CA ARG A 314 -54.49 -43.22 -8.78
C ARG A 314 -55.91 -43.40 -9.34
N LEU A 315 -56.72 -42.35 -9.27
CA LEU A 315 -57.96 -42.25 -10.04
C LEU A 315 -57.63 -41.87 -11.48
N ARG A 316 -58.12 -42.68 -12.42
CA ARG A 316 -58.18 -42.45 -13.86
C ARG A 316 -59.46 -41.64 -14.14
N THR A 317 -59.32 -40.48 -14.79
CA THR A 317 -59.94 -40.07 -16.07
C THR A 317 -61.21 -40.88 -16.48
N GLU A 318 -62.40 -40.37 -16.85
CA GLU A 318 -62.89 -39.10 -17.40
C GLU A 318 -64.45 -39.13 -17.50
N ALA A 319 -65.10 -37.95 -17.53
CA ALA A 319 -66.36 -37.56 -18.19
C ALA A 319 -67.68 -38.41 -18.14
N ASN A 320 -68.73 -37.76 -17.59
CA ASN A 320 -70.11 -37.64 -18.06
C ASN A 320 -70.81 -38.81 -18.83
N ILE A 321 -72.00 -39.14 -18.27
CA ILE A 321 -73.16 -39.91 -18.78
C ILE A 321 -73.15 -41.41 -18.45
#